data_AF-A0A1H0FND7-F1
#
_entry.id   AF-A0A1H0FND7-F1
#
_cell.length_a   1.000
_cell.length_b   1.000
_cell.length_c   1.000
_cell.angle_alpha   90.00
_cell.angle_beta   90.00
_cell.angle_gamma   90.00
#
_symmetry.space_group_name_H-M   'P 1'
#
loop_
_entity.id
_entity.type
_entity.pdbx_description
1 polymer ?
#
loop_
_entity_poly.entity_id
_entity_poly.type
_entity_poly.pdbx_seq_one_letter_code
_entity_poly.pdbx_strand_id
1 'polypeptide(L)' 'MSEFREMRRKRQLLSEEESIAILQKATAGTLALLGDNDYPYAVPISYVYHEGKLYYHSAFDGQGGN' A
#
# COMPACT_ATOMS: atom_id res chain seq x y z
N MET A 1 -16.30 -10.25 7.19
CA MET A 1 -14.90 -10.27 6.70
C MET A 1 -14.99 -10.41 5.19
N SER A 2 -14.63 -9.37 4.44
CA SER A 2 -14.62 -9.47 2.97
C SER A 2 -13.44 -10.34 2.58
N GLU A 3 -13.71 -11.56 2.13
CA GLU A 3 -12.71 -12.46 1.58
C GLU A 3 -12.09 -11.82 0.33
N PHE A 4 -10.76 -11.65 0.33
CA PHE A 4 -10.04 -11.22 -0.86
C PHE A 4 -10.20 -12.25 -1.98
N ARG A 5 -10.30 -11.78 -3.23
CA ARG A 5 -10.31 -12.71 -4.38
C ARG A 5 -8.97 -13.42 -4.47
N GLU A 6 -8.99 -14.71 -4.77
CA GLU A 6 -7.77 -15.49 -4.95
C GLU A 6 -6.90 -14.91 -6.09
N MET A 7 -5.58 -14.90 -5.89
CA MET A 7 -4.65 -14.39 -6.89
C MET A 7 -4.74 -15.20 -8.19
N ARG A 8 -5.05 -14.54 -9.31
CA ARG A 8 -5.17 -15.19 -10.62
C ARG A 8 -3.92 -15.96 -11.05
N ARG A 9 -2.72 -15.46 -10.69
CA ARG A 9 -1.43 -16.05 -11.05
C ARG A 9 -0.70 -16.62 -9.83
N LYS A 10 -1.18 -17.74 -9.31
CA LYS A 10 -0.65 -18.39 -8.09
C LYS A 10 0.87 -18.66 -8.13
N ARG A 11 1.44 -18.93 -9.31
CA ARG A 11 2.89 -19.16 -9.47
C ARG A 11 3.77 -17.91 -9.24
N GLN A 12 3.17 -16.72 -9.15
CA GLN A 12 3.84 -15.46 -8.87
C GLN A 12 3.64 -15.00 -7.42
N LEU A 13 2.93 -15.78 -6.60
CA LEU A 13 2.75 -15.49 -5.19
C LEU A 13 4.08 -15.70 -4.47
N LEU A 14 4.59 -14.65 -3.87
CA LEU A 14 5.79 -14.71 -3.03
C LEU A 14 5.45 -15.30 -1.67
N SER A 15 6.47 -15.84 -0.98
CA SER A 15 6.31 -16.14 0.43
C SER A 15 6.12 -14.84 1.23
N GLU A 16 5.60 -14.98 2.46
CA GLU A 16 5.45 -13.84 3.36
C GLU A 16 6.82 -13.22 3.68
N GLU A 17 7.83 -14.05 3.93
CA GLU A 17 9.20 -13.63 4.23
C GLU A 17 9.84 -12.86 3.08
N GLU A 18 9.65 -13.33 1.84
CA GLU A 18 10.14 -12.63 0.64
C GLU A 18 9.44 -11.27 0.47
N SER A 19 8.13 -11.23 0.72
CA SER A 19 7.34 -10.00 0.65
C SER A 19 7.82 -8.98 1.70
N ILE A 20 8.03 -9.42 2.95
CA ILE A 20 8.57 -8.60 4.03
C ILE A 20 9.97 -8.09 3.69
N ALA A 21 10.84 -8.94 3.14
CA ALA A 21 12.19 -8.54 2.76
C ALA A 21 12.20 -7.45 1.66
N ILE A 22 11.23 -7.49 0.74
CA ILE A 22 11.05 -6.42 -0.26
C ILE A 22 10.61 -5.13 0.42
N LEU A 23 9.60 -5.19 1.29
CA LEU A 23 9.09 -4.01 2.01
C LEU A 23 10.13 -3.38 2.94
N GLN A 24 11.01 -4.17 3.55
CA GLN A 24 12.12 -3.67 4.38
C GLN A 24 13.22 -2.99 3.57
N LYS A 25 13.46 -3.39 2.32
CA LYS A 25 14.49 -2.83 1.44
C LYS A 25 14.01 -1.61 0.67
N ALA A 26 12.72 -1.56 0.34
CA ALA A 26 12.12 -0.45 -0.39
C ALA A 26 11.89 0.75 0.53
N THR A 27 12.00 1.95 -0.03
CA THR A 27 11.83 3.22 0.70
C THR A 27 10.61 4.02 0.25
N ALA A 28 9.95 3.56 -0.83
CA ALA A 28 8.77 4.20 -1.39
C ALA A 28 7.88 3.20 -2.13
N GLY A 29 6.61 3.55 -2.29
CA GLY A 29 5.60 2.78 -3.01
C GLY A 29 4.44 3.67 -3.44
N THR A 30 3.41 3.06 -4.03
CA THR A 30 2.21 3.78 -4.46
C THR A 30 1.07 3.48 -3.49
N LEU A 31 0.54 4.52 -2.85
CA LEU A 31 -0.66 4.43 -2.02
C LEU A 31 -1.87 4.77 -2.88
N ALA A 32 -2.74 3.79 -3.11
CA ALA A 32 -4.02 3.98 -3.80
C ALA A 32 -5.14 4.21 -2.77
N LEU A 33 -5.91 5.26 -2.99
CA LEU A 33 -6.98 5.71 -2.10
C LEU A 33 -8.28 5.81 -2.90
N LEU A 34 -9.39 5.55 -2.22
CA LEU A 34 -10.72 5.83 -2.74
C LEU A 34 -11.07 7.26 -2.33
N GLY A 35 -11.08 8.17 -3.30
CA GLY A 35 -11.45 9.56 -3.08
C GLY A 35 -12.96 9.78 -3.16
N ASP A 36 -13.35 11.05 -3.21
CA ASP A 36 -14.74 11.44 -3.33
C ASP A 36 -15.41 10.84 -4.57
N ASN A 37 -16.70 10.51 -4.44
CA ASN A 37 -17.50 9.89 -5.50
C ASN A 37 -16.89 8.60 -6.07
N ASP A 38 -16.23 7.82 -5.21
CA ASP A 38 -15.54 6.58 -5.58
C ASP A 38 -14.45 6.76 -6.65
N TYR A 39 -13.90 7.97 -6.79
CA TYR A 39 -12.83 8.24 -7.74
C TYR A 39 -11.50 7.73 -7.18
N PRO A 40 -10.90 6.65 -7.76
CA PRO A 40 -9.64 6.14 -7.26
C PRO A 40 -8.49 7.05 -7.68
N TYR A 41 -7.59 7.34 -6.75
CA TYR A 41 -6.35 8.02 -7.07
C TYR A 41 -5.18 7.34 -6.37
N ALA A 42 -3.98 7.54 -6.91
CA ALA A 42 -2.78 6.87 -6.45
C ALA A 42 -1.63 7.87 -6.35
N VAL A 43 -0.97 7.90 -5.19
CA VAL A 43 0.15 8.82 -4.93
C VAL A 43 1.42 8.04 -4.58
N PRO A 44 2.59 8.40 -5.14
CA PRO A 44 3.85 7.85 -4.67
C PRO A 44 4.15 8.41 -3.28
N ILE A 45 4.52 7.55 -2.34
CA ILE A 45 4.80 7.92 -0.96
C ILE A 45 6.00 7.16 -0.42
N SER A 46 6.83 7.85 0.36
CA SER A 46 7.89 7.23 1.14
C SER A 46 7.29 6.54 2.37
N TYR A 47 7.76 5.33 2.67
CA TYR A 47 7.28 4.56 3.81
C TYR A 47 8.41 3.86 4.56
N VAL A 48 8.10 3.38 5.75
CA VAL A 48 8.91 2.46 6.55
C VAL A 48 8.06 1.24 6.90
N TYR A 49 8.60 0.04 6.68
CA TYR A 49 8.00 -1.19 7.19
C TYR A 49 8.51 -1.48 8.61
N HIS A 50 7.60 -1.77 9.55
CA HIS A 50 7.93 -2.21 10.89
C HIS A 50 6.83 -3.12 11.45
N GLU A 51 7.21 -4.34 11.84
CA GLU A 51 6.33 -5.34 12.50
C GLU A 51 4.96 -5.53 11.82
N GLY A 52 4.97 -5.85 10.53
CA GLY A 52 3.73 -6.12 9.76
C GLY A 52 2.95 -4.86 9.38
N LYS A 53 3.48 -3.66 9.65
CA LYS A 53 2.82 -2.38 9.35
C LYS A 53 3.68 -1.50 8.46
N LEU A 54 3.03 -0.75 7.58
CA LEU A 54 3.64 0.31 6.79
C LEU A 54 3.30 1.66 7.43
N TYR A 55 4.33 2.44 7.73
CA TYR A 55 4.22 3.80 8.24
C TYR A 55 4.65 4.78 7.18
N TYR A 56 3.89 5.84 6.98
CA TYR A 56 4.24 6.93 6.08
C TYR A 56 3.91 8.26 6.76
N HIS A 57 4.55 9.33 6.32
CA HIS A 57 4.26 10.67 6.79
C HIS A 57 3.44 11.40 5.73
N SER A 58 2.29 11.92 6.12
CA SER A 58 1.49 12.83 5.31
C SER A 58 1.14 14.06 6.14
N ALA A 59 0.85 15.17 5.45
CA ALA A 59 0.18 16.29 6.11
C ALA A 59 -1.19 15.81 6.64
N PHE A 60 -1.67 16.44 7.71
CA PHE A 60 -2.97 16.13 8.31
C PHE A 60 -4.14 16.38 7.33
N ASP A 61 -3.90 17.24 6.34
CA ASP A 61 -4.81 17.57 5.25
C ASP A 61 -4.32 16.87 3.97
N GLY A 62 -4.70 15.60 3.82
CA GLY A 62 -4.38 14.79 2.64
C GLY A 62 -5.27 15.20 1.47
N GLN A 63 -4.67 15.78 0.42
CA GLN A 63 -5.34 16.39 -0.73
C GLN A 63 -6.44 17.39 -0.32
N GLY A 64 -6.01 18.65 -0.18
CA GLY A 64 -6.84 19.75 0.26
C GLY A 64 -8.23 19.76 -0.39
N GLY A 65 -9.25 19.78 0.47
CA GLY A 65 -10.56 20.26 0.11
C GLY A 65 -10.47 21.74 -0.21
N ASN A 66 -10.44 22.05 -1.50
CA ASN A 66 -11.12 23.20 -2.11
C ASN A 66 -11.47 22.87 -3.55
#